data_AF-A0A9Q0YJR4-F1
#
_entry.id   AF-A0A9Q0YJR4-F1
#
_cell.length_a   1.000
_cell.length_b   1.000
_cell.length_c   1.000
_cell.angle_alpha   90.00
_cell.angle_beta   90.00
_cell.angle_gamma   90.00
#
_symmetry.space_group_name_H-M   'P 1'
#
loop_
_entity.id
_entity.type
_entity.pdbx_description
1 polymer ?
#
loop_
_entity_poly.entity_id
_entity_poly.type
_entity_poly.pdbx_seq_one_letter_code
_entity_poly.pdbx_strand_id
1 'polypeptide(L)'
;MKHVQHKRFLVKQHDYRLWDLSLSLSGNIAVSGYNSTTERTFIDLYSRLETESEVNFIQYYSKEFERYLNYWRYVSFLEKDGSKIVTCIGNSIEIIDSEKETKIKVVRSLKVDGEIRCLFVTEDRIFIGLWKSRKVIVFNNDLKETSRITLYGIKDVDYAWDLHVLKDMLFVCTAYNREDVTYYDRALSISNSNGNILTEYKNTVGDDDYAHSIAVNDGLGLVAVLWGMGQIIVYSLKGNTSLLVVDVDPSVYRIRISERDRMMMTGNHKTGEVKMYDLRQLFTYDLMKTNLISRLKEEDLLKLLHYFNLSKDQSDVILKEEKPEAAFLIDLEQKCAITPTDVDFLADALMEINPVSYSIVDAYRRIQAVHQRPPAYTNLSENLENNEEVVDEVLQLKKRLKELEETKIQLAAKIKQIEEDFQKEISELAEKMRKLEELLDKTKLELDQTKMERALFMQETERLRKELDNKKSHKRGSPPEAYSNYGYN
;
A
#
# COMPACT_ATOMS: atom_id res chain seq x y z
N MET A 1 -19.83 16.83 -7.90
CA MET A 1 -18.60 16.13 -7.49
C MET A 1 -17.80 15.79 -8.73
N LYS A 2 -16.60 16.36 -8.92
CA LYS A 2 -15.67 15.88 -9.97
C LYS A 2 -15.17 14.50 -9.55
N HIS A 3 -15.17 13.52 -10.46
CA HIS A 3 -14.53 12.23 -10.21
C HIS A 3 -13.03 12.45 -10.05
N VAL A 4 -12.54 12.44 -8.80
CA VAL A 4 -11.10 12.41 -8.53
C VAL A 4 -10.57 11.05 -8.96
N GLN A 5 -9.69 11.03 -9.96
CA GLN A 5 -8.99 9.83 -10.35
C GLN A 5 -8.08 9.42 -9.19
N HIS A 6 -8.40 8.28 -8.59
CA HIS A 6 -7.60 7.68 -7.53
C HIS A 6 -6.87 6.47 -8.11
N LYS A 7 -5.58 6.36 -7.80
CA LYS A 7 -4.81 5.16 -8.14
C LYS A 7 -5.12 4.09 -7.10
N ARG A 8 -5.35 2.87 -7.57
CA ARG A 8 -5.59 1.70 -6.74
C ARG A 8 -4.49 0.69 -7.02
N PHE A 9 -3.98 0.05 -5.98
CA PHE A 9 -3.29 -1.21 -6.15
C PHE A 9 -3.78 -2.17 -5.05
N LEU A 10 -4.04 -3.41 -5.45
CA LEU A 10 -4.60 -4.44 -4.58
C LEU A 10 -3.48 -5.16 -3.84
N VAL A 11 -3.61 -5.22 -2.52
CA VAL A 11 -2.80 -6.12 -1.69
C VAL A 11 -3.44 -7.51 -1.78
N LYS A 12 -3.12 -8.25 -2.85
CA LYS A 12 -3.62 -9.61 -3.16
C LYS A 12 -5.16 -9.74 -3.28
N GLN A 13 -5.63 -10.82 -3.93
CA GLN A 13 -7.06 -11.06 -4.20
C GLN A 13 -7.83 -11.43 -2.91
N HIS A 14 -9.17 -11.51 -3.04
CA HIS A 14 -10.20 -11.81 -2.03
C HIS A 14 -9.74 -12.50 -0.73
N ASP A 15 -10.32 -12.09 0.40
CA ASP A 15 -10.13 -12.63 1.77
C ASP A 15 -9.03 -11.97 2.63
N TYR A 16 -8.28 -11.02 2.08
CA TYR A 16 -7.29 -10.24 2.82
C TYR A 16 -7.96 -9.03 3.50
N ARG A 17 -7.75 -8.92 4.82
CA ARG A 17 -8.20 -7.80 5.65
C ARG A 17 -7.01 -6.97 6.11
N LEU A 18 -6.94 -5.71 5.70
CA LEU A 18 -5.86 -4.80 6.06
C LEU A 18 -6.11 -4.19 7.45
N TRP A 19 -5.13 -4.32 8.36
CA TRP A 19 -5.17 -3.75 9.71
C TRP A 19 -4.22 -2.59 9.90
N ASP A 20 -3.09 -2.58 9.20
CA ASP A 20 -2.11 -1.50 9.30
C ASP A 20 -1.45 -1.20 7.96
N LEU A 21 -1.03 0.04 7.83
CA LEU A 21 -0.38 0.61 6.66
C LEU A 21 0.72 1.56 7.17
N SER A 22 1.94 1.41 6.65
CA SER A 22 3.05 2.30 6.98
C SER A 22 3.81 2.73 5.74
N LEU A 23 4.38 3.93 5.80
CA LEU A 23 5.18 4.54 4.74
C LEU A 23 6.60 4.75 5.25
N SER A 24 7.58 4.42 4.43
CA SER A 24 8.97 4.82 4.67
C SER A 24 9.25 6.20 4.06
N LEU A 25 10.33 6.84 4.48
CA LEU A 25 10.80 8.09 3.87
C LEU A 25 11.23 7.91 2.40
N SER A 26 11.67 6.71 2.01
CA SER A 26 11.95 6.36 0.62
C SER A 26 10.68 6.12 -0.21
N GLY A 27 9.49 6.16 0.39
CA GLY A 27 8.23 5.94 -0.29
C GLY A 27 7.86 4.47 -0.45
N ASN A 28 8.60 3.53 0.15
CA ASN A 28 8.15 2.14 0.28
C ASN A 28 6.92 2.04 1.18
N ILE A 29 6.09 1.04 0.93
CA ILE A 29 4.85 0.77 1.66
C ILE A 29 4.97 -0.57 2.36
N ALA A 30 4.57 -0.61 3.63
CA ALA A 30 4.35 -1.84 4.37
C ALA A 30 2.86 -1.94 4.71
N VAL A 31 2.27 -3.10 4.48
CA VAL A 31 0.90 -3.41 4.89
C VAL A 31 0.91 -4.68 5.72
N SER A 32 0.02 -4.73 6.69
CA SER A 32 -0.19 -5.94 7.47
C SER A 32 -1.66 -6.14 7.79
N GLY A 33 -2.00 -7.39 8.06
CA GLY A 33 -3.40 -7.76 8.14
C GLY A 33 -3.64 -9.22 8.49
N TYR A 34 -4.84 -9.68 8.17
CA TYR A 34 -5.34 -11.03 8.39
C TYR A 34 -5.94 -11.59 7.10
N ASN A 35 -5.58 -12.81 6.74
CA ASN A 35 -6.20 -13.57 5.66
C ASN A 35 -7.28 -14.47 6.28
N SER A 36 -8.56 -14.22 5.96
CA SER A 36 -9.67 -15.00 6.51
C SER A 36 -9.78 -16.41 5.99
N THR A 37 -9.17 -16.71 4.85
CA THR A 37 -9.19 -18.05 4.24
C THR A 37 -8.14 -18.96 4.85
N THR A 38 -6.92 -18.45 5.09
CA THR A 38 -5.85 -19.22 5.72
C THR A 38 -5.81 -19.10 7.25
N GLU A 39 -6.64 -18.20 7.81
CA GLU A 39 -6.64 -17.82 9.22
C GLU A 39 -5.27 -17.37 9.75
N ARG A 40 -4.49 -16.70 8.89
CA ARG A 40 -3.12 -16.26 9.17
C ARG A 40 -3.00 -14.76 9.12
N THR A 41 -2.04 -14.22 9.87
CA THR A 41 -1.67 -12.81 9.72
C THR A 41 -0.64 -12.67 8.61
N PHE A 42 -0.54 -11.50 7.98
CA PHE A 42 0.43 -11.28 6.90
C PHE A 42 1.15 -9.95 7.04
N ILE A 43 2.32 -9.88 6.39
CA ILE A 43 3.02 -8.64 6.09
C ILE A 43 3.41 -8.68 4.62
N ASP A 44 3.04 -7.64 3.89
CA ASP A 44 3.46 -7.41 2.52
C ASP A 44 4.23 -6.09 2.42
N LEU A 45 5.35 -6.10 1.70
CA LEU A 45 6.18 -4.92 1.49
C LEU A 45 6.27 -4.60 -0.01
N TYR A 46 6.16 -3.31 -0.30
CA TYR A 46 6.13 -2.77 -1.64
C TYR A 46 7.20 -1.71 -1.80
N SER A 47 8.00 -1.84 -2.84
CA SER A 47 8.98 -0.85 -3.23
C SER A 47 8.35 0.06 -4.26
N ARG A 48 8.62 1.35 -4.13
CA ARG A 48 8.24 2.31 -5.16
C ARG A 48 9.07 2.07 -6.42
N LEU A 49 8.41 2.08 -7.57
CA LEU A 49 9.04 2.24 -8.87
C LEU A 49 9.05 3.72 -9.24
N GLU A 50 10.24 4.25 -9.51
CA GLU A 50 10.38 5.56 -10.12
C GLU A 50 10.22 5.42 -11.63
N THR A 51 9.04 5.74 -12.16
CA THR A 51 8.87 6.07 -13.58
C THR A 51 8.50 7.54 -13.72
N GLU A 52 8.90 8.17 -14.83
CA GLU A 52 8.79 9.63 -15.03
C GLU A 52 7.35 10.17 -14.97
N SER A 53 6.34 9.31 -15.18
CA SER A 53 4.94 9.73 -15.29
C SER A 53 4.01 9.15 -14.23
N GLU A 54 4.41 8.09 -13.51
CA GLU A 54 3.48 7.36 -12.63
C GLU A 54 4.12 6.80 -11.36
N VAL A 55 3.47 7.01 -10.21
CA VAL A 55 3.80 6.29 -8.99
C VAL A 55 3.26 4.86 -9.10
N ASN A 56 4.17 3.89 -9.21
CA ASN A 56 3.86 2.47 -9.24
C ASN A 56 4.58 1.76 -8.07
N PHE A 57 4.05 0.60 -7.68
CA PHE A 57 4.58 -0.19 -6.58
C PHE A 57 4.77 -1.64 -7.02
N ILE A 58 5.94 -2.21 -6.71
CA ILE A 58 6.20 -3.64 -6.85
C ILE A 58 6.23 -4.26 -5.47
N GLN A 59 5.46 -5.33 -5.28
CA GLN A 59 5.61 -6.19 -4.12
C GLN A 59 6.95 -6.92 -4.21
N TYR A 60 7.87 -6.63 -3.29
CA TYR A 60 9.15 -7.36 -3.20
C TYR A 60 9.14 -8.40 -2.07
N TYR A 61 8.14 -8.34 -1.19
CA TYR A 61 8.00 -9.29 -0.10
C TYR A 61 6.54 -9.53 0.26
N SER A 62 6.23 -10.78 0.58
CA SER A 62 4.95 -11.18 1.16
C SER A 62 5.15 -12.42 2.01
N LYS A 63 4.62 -12.42 3.24
CA LYS A 63 4.65 -13.58 4.10
C LYS A 63 3.43 -13.65 4.98
N GLU A 64 2.86 -14.85 5.05
CA GLU A 64 1.90 -15.21 6.08
C GLU A 64 2.62 -15.81 7.29
N PHE A 65 2.11 -15.48 8.47
CA PHE A 65 2.58 -15.95 9.77
C PHE A 65 1.51 -16.84 10.36
N GLU A 66 1.93 -17.91 11.05
CA GLU A 66 1.03 -18.85 11.67
C GLU A 66 0.02 -18.17 12.61
N ARG A 67 -1.11 -18.85 12.79
CA ARG A 67 -2.24 -18.33 13.57
C ARG A 67 -1.80 -18.02 15.00
N TYR A 68 -1.80 -16.75 15.34
CA TYR A 68 -1.84 -16.32 16.72
C TYR A 68 -3.30 -16.24 17.18
N LEU A 69 -3.55 -16.32 18.50
CA LEU A 69 -4.86 -16.01 19.07
C LEU A 69 -5.33 -14.58 18.74
N ASN A 70 -4.40 -13.74 18.29
CA ASN A 70 -4.62 -12.36 17.92
C ASN A 70 -4.43 -12.17 16.41
N TYR A 71 -5.42 -11.58 15.73
CA TYR A 71 -5.39 -11.27 14.30
C TYR A 71 -4.95 -9.83 13.99
N TRP A 72 -4.72 -9.00 15.02
CA TRP A 72 -4.25 -7.62 14.89
C TRP A 72 -2.73 -7.59 14.80
N ARG A 73 -2.23 -7.45 13.58
CA ARG A 73 -0.81 -7.23 13.29
C ARG A 73 -0.63 -5.78 12.86
N TYR A 74 0.44 -5.16 13.37
CA TYR A 74 0.87 -3.82 13.01
C TYR A 74 2.28 -3.86 12.44
N VAL A 75 2.61 -2.89 11.59
CA VAL A 75 3.90 -2.85 10.90
C VAL A 75 4.35 -1.41 10.68
N SER A 76 5.62 -1.14 10.91
CA SER A 76 6.22 0.16 10.60
C SER A 76 7.68 0.00 10.17
N PHE A 77 8.18 0.92 9.36
CA PHE A 77 9.58 0.91 8.92
C PHE A 77 10.48 1.47 10.03
N LEU A 78 11.55 0.74 10.34
CA LEU A 78 12.59 1.20 11.25
C LEU A 78 13.66 2.01 10.53
N GLU A 79 14.06 1.53 9.35
CA GLU A 79 15.09 2.17 8.54
C GLU A 79 14.50 2.84 7.29
N LYS A 80 15.14 3.93 6.86
CA LYS A 80 14.64 4.78 5.76
C LYS A 80 14.57 4.04 4.42
N ASP A 81 15.52 3.15 4.20
CA ASP A 81 15.63 2.31 2.99
C ASP A 81 14.65 1.12 3.00
N GLY A 82 13.97 0.90 4.12
CA GLY A 82 13.03 -0.19 4.32
C GLY A 82 13.68 -1.55 4.56
N SER A 83 14.99 -1.60 4.83
CA SER A 83 15.71 -2.85 5.12
C SER A 83 15.26 -3.49 6.44
N LYS A 84 14.83 -2.69 7.41
CA LYS A 84 14.29 -3.16 8.68
C LYS A 84 12.90 -2.62 8.95
N ILE A 85 12.07 -3.51 9.45
CA ILE A 85 10.71 -3.20 9.90
C ILE A 85 10.54 -3.63 11.35
N VAL A 86 9.67 -2.92 12.06
CA VAL A 86 9.12 -3.34 13.34
C VAL A 86 7.72 -3.87 13.08
N THR A 87 7.39 -5.02 13.64
CA THR A 87 6.03 -5.53 13.67
C THR A 87 5.65 -5.90 15.09
N CYS A 88 4.36 -5.78 15.41
CA CYS A 88 3.84 -6.30 16.65
C CYS A 88 2.55 -7.09 16.43
N ILE A 89 2.34 -8.08 17.31
CA ILE A 89 1.17 -8.94 17.35
C ILE A 89 0.96 -9.44 18.77
N GLY A 90 -0.26 -9.33 19.29
CA GLY A 90 -0.50 -9.65 20.70
C GLY A 90 0.37 -8.79 21.61
N ASN A 91 1.18 -9.43 22.44
CA ASN A 91 2.14 -8.76 23.33
C ASN A 91 3.59 -8.89 22.85
N SER A 92 3.81 -9.27 21.59
CA SER A 92 5.15 -9.43 21.00
C SER A 92 5.49 -8.26 20.09
N ILE A 93 6.72 -7.77 20.21
CA ILE A 93 7.37 -6.84 19.29
C ILE A 93 8.52 -7.58 18.63
N GLU A 94 8.64 -7.47 17.31
CA GLU A 94 9.71 -8.09 16.54
C GLU A 94 10.34 -7.05 15.60
N ILE A 95 11.67 -7.03 15.58
CA ILE A 95 12.44 -6.32 14.56
C ILE A 95 12.87 -7.36 13.54
N ILE A 96 12.47 -7.10 12.31
CA ILE A 96 12.68 -7.98 11.17
C ILE A 96 13.63 -7.27 10.21
N ASP A 97 14.68 -7.98 9.80
CA ASP A 97 15.50 -7.61 8.66
C ASP A 97 14.91 -8.23 7.40
N SER A 98 14.46 -7.37 6.48
CA SER A 98 14.11 -7.74 5.12
C SER A 98 15.36 -7.58 4.26
N GLU A 99 16.24 -8.57 4.34
CA GLU A 99 17.33 -8.69 3.37
C GLU A 99 16.74 -8.78 1.96
N LYS A 100 17.43 -8.19 0.97
CA LYS A 100 16.99 -8.11 -0.44
C LYS A 100 16.72 -9.47 -1.10
N GLU A 101 17.06 -10.58 -0.44
CA GLU A 101 16.96 -11.95 -0.95
C GLU A 101 15.92 -12.79 -0.19
N THR A 102 14.64 -12.39 -0.21
CA THR A 102 13.45 -13.22 0.17
C THR A 102 13.41 -13.83 1.58
N LYS A 103 14.48 -13.75 2.37
CA LYS A 103 14.59 -14.31 3.71
C LYS A 103 14.44 -13.20 4.72
N ILE A 104 13.39 -13.29 5.51
CA ILE A 104 13.22 -12.46 6.69
C ILE A 104 13.82 -13.15 7.89
N LYS A 105 14.71 -12.43 8.59
CA LYS A 105 15.29 -12.84 9.85
C LYS A 105 14.74 -11.95 10.95
N VAL A 106 14.13 -12.56 11.96
CA VAL A 106 13.83 -11.86 13.22
C VAL A 106 15.18 -11.60 13.88
N VAL A 107 15.57 -10.33 13.96
CA VAL A 107 16.84 -9.91 14.55
C VAL A 107 16.71 -9.73 16.05
N ARG A 108 15.55 -9.23 16.49
CA ARG A 108 15.22 -9.03 17.91
C ARG A 108 13.74 -9.29 18.13
N SER A 109 13.41 -9.77 19.33
CA SER A 109 12.03 -9.93 19.79
C SER A 109 11.95 -9.56 21.27
N LEU A 110 10.82 -8.95 21.66
CA LEU A 110 10.51 -8.61 23.03
C LEU A 110 9.04 -8.94 23.31
N LYS A 111 8.76 -9.55 24.46
CA LYS A 111 7.40 -9.62 25.00
C LYS A 111 7.20 -8.50 26.01
N VAL A 112 6.07 -7.81 25.88
CA VAL A 112 5.64 -6.76 26.83
C VAL A 112 4.49 -7.26 27.70
N ASP A 113 4.24 -6.54 28.80
CA ASP A 113 3.08 -6.77 29.66
C ASP A 113 1.88 -5.98 29.09
N GLY A 114 0.96 -6.70 28.44
CA GLY A 114 -0.23 -6.14 27.79
C GLY A 114 -0.29 -6.39 26.29
N GLU A 115 -1.51 -6.37 25.74
CA GLU A 115 -1.75 -6.53 24.30
C GLU A 115 -1.50 -5.20 23.58
N ILE A 116 -0.77 -5.22 22.48
CA ILE A 116 -0.42 -4.04 21.69
C ILE A 116 -1.56 -3.73 20.71
N ARG A 117 -1.92 -2.44 20.59
CA ARG A 117 -3.03 -1.94 19.76
C ARG A 117 -2.64 -0.93 18.70
N CYS A 118 -1.44 -0.37 18.79
CA CYS A 118 -0.86 0.45 17.73
C CYS A 118 0.65 0.50 17.86
N LEU A 119 1.29 0.83 16.75
CA LEU A 119 2.73 0.91 16.58
C LEU A 119 3.06 2.13 15.73
N PHE A 120 4.06 2.90 16.13
CA PHE A 120 4.66 3.94 15.30
C PHE A 120 6.15 4.01 15.55
N VAL A 121 6.91 4.33 14.51
CA VAL A 121 8.37 4.35 14.57
C VAL A 121 8.86 5.70 14.07
N THR A 122 9.75 6.32 14.85
CA THR A 122 10.59 7.45 14.44
C THR A 122 11.99 6.93 14.13
N GLU A 123 12.91 7.80 13.69
CA GLU A 123 14.28 7.38 13.34
C GLU A 123 15.03 6.65 14.48
N ASP A 124 14.71 6.99 15.73
CA ASP A 124 15.43 6.56 16.93
C ASP A 124 14.57 5.83 17.97
N ARG A 125 13.24 5.81 17.80
CA ARG A 125 12.30 5.36 18.82
C ARG A 125 11.13 4.59 18.23
N ILE A 126 10.67 3.62 19.02
CA ILE A 126 9.52 2.78 18.73
C ILE A 126 8.46 3.06 19.79
N PHE A 127 7.27 3.44 19.36
CA PHE A 127 6.13 3.78 20.22
C PHE A 127 5.06 2.71 20.08
N ILE A 128 4.56 2.20 21.20
CA ILE A 128 3.42 1.28 21.21
C ILE A 128 2.33 1.74 22.17
N GLY A 129 1.08 1.60 21.73
CA GLY A 129 -0.09 1.71 22.60
C GLY A 129 -0.55 0.34 23.07
N LEU A 130 -0.96 0.23 24.34
CA LEU A 130 -1.45 -1.02 24.92
C LEU A 130 -2.97 -1.00 25.10
N TRP A 131 -3.61 -2.14 24.87
CA TRP A 131 -5.04 -2.34 25.09
C TRP A 131 -5.42 -2.08 26.55
N LYS A 132 -6.54 -1.37 26.77
CA LYS A 132 -7.05 -1.01 28.11
C LYS A 132 -6.02 -0.29 28.99
N SER A 133 -5.14 0.49 28.35
CA SER A 133 -4.10 1.26 29.02
C SER A 133 -3.95 2.63 28.40
N ARG A 134 -3.97 3.66 29.25
CA ARG A 134 -3.65 5.05 28.88
C ARG A 134 -2.14 5.30 28.72
N LYS A 135 -1.33 4.26 28.59
CA LYS A 135 0.13 4.40 28.48
C LYS A 135 0.59 4.10 27.07
N VAL A 136 1.46 4.97 26.57
CA VAL A 136 2.29 4.70 25.40
C VAL A 136 3.69 4.36 25.91
N ILE A 137 4.18 3.19 25.53
CA ILE A 137 5.53 2.74 25.91
C ILE A 137 6.49 3.07 24.77
N VAL A 138 7.64 3.62 25.12
CA VAL A 138 8.68 4.03 24.16
C VAL A 138 9.89 3.15 24.34
N PHE A 139 10.38 2.61 23.24
CA PHE A 139 11.60 1.83 23.15
C PHE A 139 12.61 2.53 22.24
N ASN A 140 13.89 2.24 22.42
CA ASN A 140 14.90 2.50 21.39
C ASN A 140 14.92 1.35 20.35
N ASN A 141 15.79 1.48 19.35
CA ASN A 141 15.94 0.48 18.27
C ASN A 141 16.50 -0.88 18.73
N ASP A 142 16.96 -0.99 19.98
CA ASP A 142 17.37 -2.26 20.61
C ASP A 142 16.25 -2.91 21.44
N LEU A 143 15.02 -2.38 21.36
CA LEU A 143 13.87 -2.79 22.18
C LEU A 143 14.10 -2.61 23.68
N LYS A 144 14.96 -1.67 24.09
CA LYS A 144 15.08 -1.25 25.49
C LYS A 144 14.07 -0.16 25.77
N GLU A 145 13.24 -0.36 26.79
CA GLU A 145 12.28 0.66 27.23
C GLU A 145 13.04 1.91 27.69
N THR A 146 12.71 3.07 27.11
CA THR A 146 13.33 4.36 27.41
C THR A 146 12.40 5.28 28.16
N SER A 147 11.09 5.19 27.94
CA SER A 147 10.09 5.97 28.68
C SER A 147 8.68 5.37 28.61
N ARG A 148 7.80 5.89 29.47
CA ARG A 148 6.36 5.63 29.46
C ARG A 148 5.61 6.94 29.55
N ILE A 149 4.73 7.20 28.57
CA ILE A 149 3.94 8.42 28.49
C ILE A 149 2.53 8.08 28.94
N THR A 150 2.04 8.77 29.97
CA THR A 150 0.65 8.62 30.42
C THR A 150 -0.21 9.65 29.73
N LEU A 151 -1.25 9.21 29.02
CA LEU A 151 -2.19 10.10 28.33
C LEU A 151 -3.18 10.66 29.36
N TYR A 152 -2.98 11.90 29.80
CA TYR A 152 -3.87 12.57 30.75
C TYR A 152 -5.09 13.15 30.03
N GLY A 153 -6.22 13.26 30.75
CA GLY A 153 -7.47 13.82 30.20
C GLY A 153 -8.27 12.87 29.30
N ILE A 154 -7.91 11.59 29.25
CA ILE A 154 -8.71 10.50 28.66
C ILE A 154 -9.21 9.55 29.78
N LYS A 155 -10.34 8.86 29.57
CA LYS A 155 -10.98 8.04 30.63
C LYS A 155 -10.10 6.84 30.96
N ASP A 156 -10.22 6.29 32.17
CA ASP A 156 -9.25 5.31 32.71
C ASP A 156 -9.10 4.03 31.87
N VAL A 157 -10.14 3.62 31.14
CA VAL A 157 -10.13 2.45 30.26
C VAL A 157 -9.82 2.77 28.80
N ASP A 158 -9.61 4.06 28.48
CA ASP A 158 -9.25 4.50 27.14
C ASP A 158 -7.81 4.09 26.83
N TYR A 159 -7.55 3.80 25.56
CA TYR A 159 -6.24 3.46 25.05
C TYR A 159 -6.01 4.05 23.67
N ALA A 160 -4.73 4.14 23.28
CA ALA A 160 -4.35 4.56 21.94
C ALA A 160 -4.72 3.46 20.93
N TRP A 161 -5.57 3.80 19.96
CA TRP A 161 -6.01 2.91 18.88
C TRP A 161 -5.18 3.06 17.60
N ASP A 162 -4.79 4.29 17.29
CA ASP A 162 -3.79 4.64 16.28
C ASP A 162 -2.97 5.79 16.84
N LEU A 163 -1.70 5.88 16.45
CA LEU A 163 -0.87 6.99 16.88
C LEU A 163 0.11 7.40 15.79
N HIS A 164 0.46 8.68 15.81
CA HIS A 164 1.50 9.28 15.00
C HIS A 164 2.36 10.18 15.88
N VAL A 165 3.67 10.18 15.68
CA VAL A 165 4.59 11.01 16.47
C VAL A 165 5.24 12.06 15.58
N LEU A 166 5.17 13.31 16.00
CA LEU A 166 5.89 14.41 15.36
C LEU A 166 6.56 15.25 16.43
N LYS A 167 7.90 15.27 16.44
CA LYS A 167 8.73 15.98 17.42
C LYS A 167 8.31 15.59 18.86
N ASP A 168 7.91 16.57 19.66
CA ASP A 168 7.48 16.38 21.06
C ASP A 168 5.96 16.23 21.20
N MET A 169 5.26 15.88 20.11
CA MET A 169 3.80 15.69 20.11
C MET A 169 3.43 14.27 19.68
N LEU A 170 2.49 13.70 20.43
CA LEU A 170 1.76 12.49 20.06
C LEU A 170 0.42 12.91 19.47
N PHE A 171 0.06 12.32 18.34
CA PHE A 171 -1.27 12.44 17.74
C PHE A 171 -1.94 11.09 17.87
N VAL A 172 -3.08 11.04 18.54
CA VAL A 172 -3.67 9.78 19.00
C VAL A 172 -5.15 9.76 18.64
N CYS A 173 -5.59 8.65 18.04
CA CYS A 173 -6.99 8.24 18.06
C CYS A 173 -7.20 7.36 19.29
N THR A 174 -8.19 7.67 20.13
CA THR A 174 -8.51 6.88 21.33
C THR A 174 -9.65 5.92 21.07
N ALA A 175 -9.59 4.78 21.75
CA ALA A 175 -10.71 3.87 21.87
C ALA A 175 -10.90 3.48 23.34
N TYR A 176 -12.14 3.19 23.72
CA TYR A 176 -12.48 2.65 25.02
C TYR A 176 -13.32 1.40 24.84
N ASN A 177 -13.25 0.49 25.81
CA ASN A 177 -13.99 -0.76 25.74
C ASN A 177 -14.96 -0.83 26.93
N ARG A 178 -16.24 -1.02 26.63
CA ARG A 178 -17.30 -1.25 27.63
C ARG A 178 -18.00 -2.56 27.24
N GLU A 179 -18.02 -3.51 28.17
CA GLU A 179 -18.73 -4.80 27.98
C GLU A 179 -18.29 -5.56 26.71
N ASP A 180 -16.97 -5.57 26.45
CA ASP A 180 -16.33 -6.19 25.28
C ASP A 180 -16.67 -5.56 23.91
N VAL A 181 -17.41 -4.44 23.91
CA VAL A 181 -17.60 -3.59 22.73
C VAL A 181 -16.57 -2.46 22.72
N THR A 182 -15.86 -2.32 21.61
CA THR A 182 -14.89 -1.23 21.41
C THR A 182 -15.59 -0.02 20.80
N TYR A 183 -15.50 1.11 21.48
CA TYR A 183 -16.00 2.41 21.05
C TYR A 183 -14.80 3.30 20.73
N TYR A 184 -14.72 3.84 19.52
CA TYR A 184 -13.72 4.86 19.19
C TYR A 184 -14.26 6.22 19.60
N ASP A 185 -13.39 7.09 20.10
CA ASP A 185 -13.84 8.28 20.82
C ASP A 185 -13.23 9.54 20.22
N ARG A 186 -11.92 9.76 20.37
CA ARG A 186 -11.35 11.10 20.19
C ARG A 186 -10.12 11.07 19.30
N ALA A 187 -9.93 12.13 18.52
CA ALA A 187 -8.65 12.45 17.88
C ALA A 187 -7.99 13.61 18.63
N LEU A 188 -6.79 13.39 19.15
CA LEU A 188 -6.11 14.30 20.06
C LEU A 188 -4.68 14.56 19.60
N SER A 189 -4.17 15.76 19.85
CA SER A 189 -2.73 15.99 19.99
C SER A 189 -2.39 16.12 21.47
N ILE A 190 -1.30 15.49 21.88
CA ILE A 190 -0.89 15.32 23.27
C ILE A 190 0.61 15.62 23.35
N SER A 191 1.02 16.34 24.39
CA SER A 191 2.44 16.59 24.65
C SER A 191 3.15 15.29 25.06
N ASN A 192 4.22 14.94 24.37
CA ASN A 192 5.06 13.78 24.69
C ASN A 192 5.73 13.93 26.07
N SER A 193 6.11 15.16 26.45
CA SER A 193 6.88 15.40 27.68
C SER A 193 6.06 15.28 28.96
N ASN A 194 4.77 15.60 28.93
CA ASN A 194 3.92 15.59 30.13
C ASN A 194 2.58 14.84 29.96
N GLY A 195 2.24 14.40 28.75
CA GLY A 195 1.01 13.64 28.50
C GLY A 195 -0.28 14.44 28.48
N ASN A 196 -0.22 15.78 28.53
CA ASN A 196 -1.40 16.65 28.51
C ASN A 196 -1.95 16.84 27.09
N ILE A 197 -3.28 16.91 27.00
CA ILE A 197 -3.98 17.25 25.75
C ILE A 197 -3.65 18.69 25.37
N LEU A 198 -3.20 18.87 24.12
CA LEU A 198 -2.93 20.17 23.52
C LEU A 198 -4.10 20.60 22.63
N THR A 199 -4.58 19.69 21.78
CA THR A 199 -5.68 19.94 20.85
C THR A 199 -6.60 18.74 20.79
N GLU A 200 -7.90 19.01 20.69
CA GLU A 200 -8.92 18.02 20.34
C GLU A 200 -9.51 18.36 18.98
N TYR A 201 -9.41 17.42 18.05
CA TYR A 201 -10.02 17.51 16.73
C TYR A 201 -11.47 17.06 16.82
N LYS A 202 -12.33 17.61 15.96
CA LYS A 202 -13.78 17.32 15.95
C LYS A 202 -14.26 16.95 14.56
N ASN A 203 -15.19 15.99 14.47
CA ASN A 203 -15.92 15.78 13.23
C ASN A 203 -16.82 17.00 12.99
N THR A 204 -16.74 17.61 11.80
CA THR A 204 -17.51 18.80 11.45
C THR A 204 -18.67 18.51 10.51
N VAL A 205 -18.91 17.24 10.15
CA VAL A 205 -19.79 16.86 9.02
C VAL A 205 -20.89 15.87 9.42
N GLY A 206 -20.72 15.10 10.50
CA GLY A 206 -21.72 14.13 10.94
C GLY A 206 -21.75 13.92 12.45
N ASP A 207 -22.74 13.16 12.90
CA ASP A 207 -22.97 12.83 14.32
C ASP A 207 -22.03 11.72 14.84
N ASP A 208 -21.39 11.00 13.91
CA ASP A 208 -20.43 9.93 14.23
C ASP A 208 -19.04 10.53 14.55
N ASP A 209 -18.80 10.77 15.82
CA ASP A 209 -17.57 11.40 16.33
C ASP A 209 -16.41 10.41 16.55
N TYR A 210 -16.45 9.20 16.00
CA TYR A 210 -15.48 8.17 16.37
C TYR A 210 -14.25 8.16 15.44
N ALA A 211 -13.06 8.46 16.00
CA ALA A 211 -11.80 8.57 15.25
C ALA A 211 -11.06 7.22 15.14
N HIS A 212 -10.79 6.76 13.91
CA HIS A 212 -10.19 5.45 13.64
C HIS A 212 -8.69 5.48 13.33
N SER A 213 -8.21 6.52 12.68
CA SER A 213 -6.81 6.61 12.28
C SER A 213 -6.40 8.06 12.11
N ILE A 214 -5.15 8.36 12.42
CA ILE A 214 -4.60 9.71 12.35
C ILE A 214 -3.25 9.68 11.64
N ALA A 215 -3.03 10.64 10.77
CA ALA A 215 -1.79 10.81 10.04
C ALA A 215 -1.37 12.26 10.06
N VAL A 216 -0.09 12.52 10.32
CA VAL A 216 0.46 13.87 10.38
C VAL A 216 1.57 14.02 9.36
N ASN A 217 1.70 15.23 8.83
CA ASN A 217 2.77 15.57 7.92
C ASN A 217 3.26 17.00 8.19
N ASP A 218 4.48 17.13 8.72
CA ASP A 218 5.06 18.44 9.09
C ASP A 218 5.38 19.30 7.87
N GLY A 219 6.00 18.72 6.84
CA GLY A 219 6.37 19.47 5.65
C GLY A 219 5.17 20.05 4.90
N LEU A 220 4.05 19.33 4.92
CA LEU A 220 2.76 19.80 4.40
C LEU A 220 1.93 20.62 5.40
N GLY A 221 2.27 20.57 6.69
CA GLY A 221 1.51 21.23 7.74
C GLY A 221 0.09 20.66 7.88
N LEU A 222 -0.09 19.35 7.75
CA LEU A 222 -1.40 18.70 7.76
C LEU A 222 -1.54 17.67 8.89
N VAL A 223 -2.77 17.56 9.40
CA VAL A 223 -3.24 16.43 10.21
C VAL A 223 -4.47 15.87 9.53
N ALA A 224 -4.44 14.63 9.06
CA ALA A 224 -5.63 13.95 8.58
C ALA A 224 -6.16 13.01 9.67
N VAL A 225 -7.46 13.04 9.88
CA VAL A 225 -8.18 12.13 10.79
C VAL A 225 -9.24 11.40 9.99
N LEU A 226 -9.23 10.08 10.08
CA LEU A 226 -10.30 9.22 9.59
C LEU A 226 -11.37 9.11 10.68
N TRP A 227 -12.53 9.68 10.41
CA TRP A 227 -13.71 9.67 11.25
C TRP A 227 -14.75 8.68 10.72
N GLY A 228 -15.45 8.00 11.61
CA GLY A 228 -16.74 7.42 11.29
C GLY A 228 -16.73 6.28 10.27
N MET A 229 -17.92 6.01 9.71
CA MET A 229 -18.18 5.18 8.52
C MET A 229 -17.73 5.86 7.21
N GLY A 230 -16.50 6.36 7.14
CA GLY A 230 -15.87 6.69 5.85
C GLY A 230 -15.74 8.18 5.51
N GLN A 231 -15.31 9.00 6.47
CA GLN A 231 -14.91 10.38 6.18
C GLN A 231 -13.49 10.65 6.65
N ILE A 232 -12.70 11.35 5.82
CA ILE A 232 -11.41 11.89 6.23
C ILE A 232 -11.53 13.40 6.30
N ILE A 233 -11.23 13.96 7.47
CA ILE A 233 -11.11 15.41 7.62
C ILE A 233 -9.63 15.74 7.76
N VAL A 234 -9.16 16.67 6.92
CA VAL A 234 -7.80 17.18 6.94
C VAL A 234 -7.82 18.55 7.61
N TYR A 235 -7.03 18.69 8.66
CA TYR A 235 -6.83 19.91 9.43
C TYR A 235 -5.46 20.51 9.16
N SER A 236 -5.32 21.81 9.42
CA SER A 236 -3.99 22.42 9.53
C SER A 236 -3.29 21.92 10.79
N LEU A 237 -1.98 21.64 10.68
CA LEU A 237 -1.15 21.29 11.83
C LEU A 237 -0.98 22.45 12.83
N LYS A 238 -1.05 23.69 12.37
CA LYS A 238 -0.93 24.89 13.22
C LYS A 238 -2.19 25.19 14.04
N GLY A 239 -3.25 24.38 13.91
CA GLY A 239 -4.51 24.58 14.62
C GLY A 239 -5.43 23.37 14.58
N ASN A 240 -6.73 23.62 14.76
CA ASN A 240 -7.80 22.63 14.62
C ASN A 240 -8.75 22.99 13.46
N THR A 241 -8.27 23.82 12.53
CA THR A 241 -9.06 24.28 11.39
C THR A 241 -9.13 23.19 10.33
N SER A 242 -10.35 22.69 10.08
CA SER A 242 -10.68 21.84 8.93
C SER A 242 -10.36 22.57 7.63
N LEU A 243 -9.68 21.90 6.71
CA LEU A 243 -9.27 22.41 5.40
C LEU A 243 -9.96 21.65 4.26
N LEU A 244 -10.18 20.35 4.45
CA LEU A 244 -10.73 19.47 3.43
C LEU A 244 -11.50 18.33 4.10
N VAL A 245 -12.59 17.92 3.47
CA VAL A 245 -13.34 16.70 3.79
C VAL A 245 -13.31 15.80 2.56
N VAL A 246 -12.99 14.52 2.77
CA VAL A 246 -12.96 13.49 1.72
C VAL A 246 -13.83 12.33 2.16
N ASP A 247 -14.89 12.05 1.39
CA ASP A 247 -15.67 10.83 1.57
C ASP A 247 -14.88 9.62 1.04
N VAL A 248 -14.84 8.56 1.83
CA VAL A 248 -14.16 7.30 1.54
C VAL A 248 -15.07 6.11 1.83
N ASP A 249 -14.62 4.90 1.48
CA ASP A 249 -15.37 3.69 1.81
C ASP A 249 -15.50 3.54 3.33
N PRO A 250 -16.68 3.22 3.88
CA PRO A 250 -16.87 2.96 5.32
C PRO A 250 -15.97 1.88 5.90
N SER A 251 -15.36 1.07 5.05
CA SER A 251 -14.44 0.00 5.41
C SER A 251 -12.97 0.45 5.43
N VAL A 252 -12.66 1.72 5.18
CA VAL A 252 -11.30 2.25 5.40
C VAL A 252 -11.01 2.28 6.90
N TYR A 253 -9.85 1.76 7.30
CA TYR A 253 -9.43 1.66 8.72
C TYR A 253 -8.12 2.40 9.03
N ARG A 254 -7.35 2.71 7.99
CA ARG A 254 -6.02 3.31 8.12
C ARG A 254 -5.81 4.41 7.12
N ILE A 255 -5.17 5.48 7.56
CA ILE A 255 -4.71 6.58 6.73
C ILE A 255 -3.24 6.87 6.96
N ARG A 256 -2.51 7.22 5.90
CA ARG A 256 -1.13 7.71 5.96
C ARG A 256 -0.92 8.81 4.92
N ILE A 257 -0.01 9.74 5.17
CA ILE A 257 0.31 10.85 4.26
C ILE A 257 1.78 10.77 3.87
N SER A 258 2.06 10.75 2.56
CA SER A 258 3.41 10.86 2.00
C SER A 258 3.71 12.32 1.69
N GLU A 259 4.71 12.89 2.35
CA GLU A 259 5.24 14.22 2.00
C GLU A 259 5.82 14.22 0.59
N ARG A 260 6.67 13.21 0.33
CA ARG A 260 7.44 13.04 -0.91
C ARG A 260 6.53 12.98 -2.12
N ASP A 261 5.39 12.31 -2.00
CA ASP A 261 4.49 12.09 -3.13
C ASP A 261 3.33 13.05 -3.17
N ARG A 262 3.14 13.84 -2.11
CA ARG A 262 1.92 14.63 -1.91
C ARG A 262 0.68 13.74 -2.02
N MET A 263 0.76 12.52 -1.48
CA MET A 263 -0.32 11.53 -1.55
C MET A 263 -0.87 11.24 -0.15
N MET A 264 -2.19 11.13 -0.05
CA MET A 264 -2.85 10.50 1.08
C MET A 264 -3.22 9.06 0.68
N MET A 265 -2.93 8.10 1.54
CA MET A 265 -3.21 6.69 1.31
C MET A 265 -4.21 6.19 2.34
N THR A 266 -5.11 5.31 1.89
CA THR A 266 -6.12 4.65 2.72
C THR A 266 -6.00 3.15 2.58
N GLY A 267 -6.15 2.42 3.69
CA GLY A 267 -6.22 0.95 3.69
C GLY A 267 -7.63 0.46 4.05
N ASN A 268 -8.22 -0.36 3.18
CA ASN A 268 -9.55 -0.93 3.38
C ASN A 268 -9.47 -2.29 4.09
N HIS A 269 -10.11 -2.39 5.27
CA HIS A 269 -10.05 -3.61 6.08
C HIS A 269 -10.87 -4.77 5.53
N LYS A 270 -11.86 -4.55 4.66
CA LYS A 270 -12.68 -5.64 4.10
C LYS A 270 -12.11 -6.17 2.80
N THR A 271 -11.54 -5.28 1.99
CA THR A 271 -11.10 -5.64 0.63
C THR A 271 -9.59 -5.81 0.53
N GLY A 272 -8.82 -5.34 1.51
CA GLY A 272 -7.36 -5.28 1.43
C GLY A 272 -6.84 -4.20 0.48
N GLU A 273 -7.73 -3.43 -0.17
CA GLU A 273 -7.32 -2.39 -1.12
C GLU A 273 -6.58 -1.25 -0.43
N VAL A 274 -5.49 -0.80 -1.05
CA VAL A 274 -4.86 0.49 -0.76
C VAL A 274 -5.25 1.47 -1.85
N LYS A 275 -5.93 2.56 -1.47
CA LYS A 275 -6.27 3.66 -2.39
C LYS A 275 -5.40 4.87 -2.11
N MET A 276 -4.95 5.51 -3.17
CA MET A 276 -4.10 6.69 -3.11
C MET A 276 -4.80 7.90 -3.71
N TYR A 277 -4.74 9.01 -3.00
CA TYR A 277 -5.34 10.29 -3.35
C TYR A 277 -4.24 11.33 -3.54
N ASP A 278 -4.19 11.94 -4.71
CA ASP A 278 -3.27 13.05 -4.96
C ASP A 278 -3.77 14.31 -4.25
N LEU A 279 -3.03 14.75 -3.24
CA LEU A 279 -3.40 15.93 -2.46
C LEU A 279 -3.46 17.18 -3.32
N ARG A 280 -2.72 17.27 -4.42
CA ARG A 280 -2.76 18.43 -5.34
C ARG A 280 -4.09 18.50 -6.09
N GLN A 281 -4.70 17.34 -6.36
CA GLN A 281 -6.02 17.28 -6.99
C GLN A 281 -7.15 17.55 -6.00
N LEU A 282 -6.92 17.27 -4.72
CA LEU A 282 -7.88 17.53 -3.65
C LEU A 282 -7.82 18.99 -3.17
N PHE A 283 -6.62 19.53 -2.96
CA PHE A 283 -6.39 20.92 -2.54
C PHE A 283 -6.29 21.84 -3.75
N THR A 284 -7.43 22.08 -4.39
CA THR A 284 -7.51 22.99 -5.53
C THR A 284 -7.47 24.45 -5.09
N TYR A 285 -7.12 25.33 -6.02
CA TYR A 285 -7.15 26.77 -5.82
C TYR A 285 -8.56 27.27 -5.44
N ASP A 286 -9.60 26.73 -6.07
CA ASP A 286 -10.99 27.06 -5.74
C ASP A 286 -11.39 26.60 -4.33
N LEU A 287 -10.88 25.44 -3.87
CA LEU A 287 -11.10 24.98 -2.50
C LEU A 287 -10.45 25.92 -1.50
N MET A 288 -9.21 26.35 -1.77
CA MET A 288 -8.52 27.35 -0.94
C MET A 288 -9.34 28.65 -0.85
N LYS A 289 -9.80 29.20 -1.98
CA LYS A 289 -10.64 30.41 -2.00
C LYS A 289 -11.95 30.23 -1.23
N THR A 290 -12.65 29.13 -1.46
CA THR A 290 -13.92 28.82 -0.76
C THR A 290 -13.70 28.79 0.75
N ASN A 291 -12.63 28.14 1.20
CA ASN A 291 -12.28 28.06 2.61
C ASN A 291 -11.92 29.43 3.19
N LEU A 292 -11.18 30.27 2.47
CA LEU A 292 -10.88 31.64 2.87
C LEU A 292 -12.14 32.50 3.01
N ILE A 293 -13.00 32.51 1.99
CA ILE A 293 -14.25 33.29 1.97
C ILE A 293 -15.11 32.96 3.20
N SER A 294 -15.21 31.69 3.57
CA SER A 294 -16.00 31.27 4.74
C SER A 294 -15.42 31.66 6.11
N ARG A 295 -14.18 32.17 6.18
CA ARG A 295 -13.44 32.39 7.44
C ARG A 295 -12.89 33.80 7.61
N LEU A 296 -12.74 34.55 6.52
CA LEU A 296 -12.43 35.96 6.58
C LEU A 296 -13.62 36.70 7.20
N LYS A 297 -13.31 37.53 8.20
CA LYS A 297 -14.28 38.45 8.79
C LYS A 297 -14.12 39.83 8.17
N GLU A 298 -15.12 40.68 8.34
CA GLU A 298 -15.09 42.08 7.91
C GLU A 298 -13.85 42.82 8.42
N GLU A 299 -13.46 42.60 9.68
CA GLU A 299 -12.25 43.20 10.28
C GLU A 299 -10.94 42.75 9.61
N ASP A 300 -10.86 41.49 9.16
CA ASP A 300 -9.71 40.97 8.43
C ASP A 300 -9.67 41.57 7.04
N LEU A 301 -10.85 41.67 6.40
CA LEU A 301 -11.01 42.23 5.07
C LEU A 301 -10.57 43.69 5.02
N LEU A 302 -10.96 44.51 6.00
CA LEU A 302 -10.53 45.92 6.07
C LEU A 302 -9.00 46.05 6.18
N LYS A 303 -8.35 45.19 6.97
CA LYS A 303 -6.88 45.16 7.08
C LYS A 303 -6.23 44.72 5.78
N LEU A 304 -6.81 43.73 5.10
CA LEU A 304 -6.33 43.25 3.80
C LEU A 304 -6.48 44.33 2.73
N LEU A 305 -7.62 45.02 2.66
CA LEU A 305 -7.82 46.13 1.72
C LEU A 305 -6.75 47.21 1.89
N HIS A 306 -6.41 47.53 3.13
CA HIS A 306 -5.33 48.45 3.44
C HIS A 306 -3.95 47.90 3.05
N TYR A 307 -3.64 46.65 3.39
CA TYR A 307 -2.37 46.00 3.07
C TYR A 307 -2.07 46.00 1.56
N PHE A 308 -3.08 45.70 0.76
CA PHE A 308 -2.98 45.69 -0.70
C PHE A 308 -3.07 47.09 -1.34
N ASN A 309 -3.11 48.16 -0.52
CA ASN A 309 -3.16 49.55 -0.96
C ASN A 309 -4.29 49.84 -1.97
N LEU A 310 -5.48 49.25 -1.77
CA LEU A 310 -6.62 49.55 -2.63
C LEU A 310 -7.08 51.00 -2.40
N SER A 311 -7.51 51.66 -3.48
CA SER A 311 -8.08 53.00 -3.35
C SER A 311 -9.36 52.97 -2.52
N LYS A 312 -9.75 54.13 -1.95
CA LYS A 312 -11.00 54.23 -1.20
C LYS A 312 -12.20 53.83 -2.05
N ASP A 313 -12.26 54.29 -3.31
CA ASP A 313 -13.34 53.97 -4.22
C ASP A 313 -13.42 52.47 -4.52
N GLN A 314 -12.26 51.80 -4.69
CA GLN A 314 -12.22 50.34 -4.90
C GLN A 314 -12.67 49.58 -3.66
N SER A 315 -12.19 49.99 -2.49
CA SER A 315 -12.56 49.40 -1.21
C SER A 315 -14.06 49.54 -0.95
N ASP A 316 -14.63 50.73 -1.22
CA ASP A 316 -16.05 51.01 -1.08
C ASP A 316 -16.92 50.17 -2.02
N VAL A 317 -16.44 49.84 -3.23
CA VAL A 317 -17.13 48.94 -4.16
C VAL A 317 -17.13 47.51 -3.59
N ILE A 318 -15.97 46.99 -3.22
CA ILE A 318 -15.82 45.62 -2.68
C ILE A 318 -16.68 45.41 -1.42
N LEU A 319 -16.65 46.37 -0.49
CA LEU A 319 -17.39 46.27 0.78
C LEU A 319 -18.91 46.36 0.62
N LYS A 320 -19.42 46.87 -0.51
CA LYS A 320 -20.86 46.96 -0.79
C LYS A 320 -21.42 45.73 -1.50
N GLU A 321 -20.57 44.82 -1.95
CA GLU A 321 -20.99 43.56 -2.57
C GLU A 321 -21.69 42.64 -1.57
N GLU A 322 -22.54 41.74 -2.06
CA GLU A 322 -23.24 40.75 -1.20
C GLU A 322 -22.26 39.81 -0.47
N LYS A 323 -21.10 39.55 -1.09
CA LYS A 323 -20.00 38.74 -0.52
C LYS A 323 -18.67 39.48 -0.67
N PRO A 324 -18.36 40.43 0.22
CA PRO A 324 -17.17 41.27 0.12
C PRO A 324 -15.86 40.48 0.06
N GLU A 325 -15.75 39.36 0.77
CA GLU A 325 -14.57 38.50 0.79
C GLU A 325 -14.33 37.84 -0.58
N ALA A 326 -15.42 37.43 -1.25
CA ALA A 326 -15.34 36.86 -2.59
C ALA A 326 -14.96 37.93 -3.63
N ALA A 327 -15.58 39.11 -3.53
CA ALA A 327 -15.28 40.24 -4.41
C ALA A 327 -13.82 40.69 -4.29
N PHE A 328 -13.28 40.71 -3.06
CA PHE A 328 -11.87 41.00 -2.81
C PHE A 328 -10.93 40.00 -3.48
N LEU A 329 -11.15 38.69 -3.31
CA LEU A 329 -10.29 37.69 -3.95
C LEU A 329 -10.36 37.78 -5.48
N ILE A 330 -11.54 38.08 -6.05
CA ILE A 330 -11.70 38.30 -7.50
C ILE A 330 -10.91 39.54 -7.97
N ASP A 331 -10.94 40.64 -7.22
CA ASP A 331 -10.16 41.84 -7.54
C ASP A 331 -8.65 41.55 -7.53
N LEU A 332 -8.17 40.80 -6.53
CA LEU A 332 -6.76 40.37 -6.48
C LEU A 332 -6.37 39.51 -7.69
N GLU A 333 -7.26 38.60 -8.14
CA GLU A 333 -7.03 37.77 -9.33
C GLU A 333 -6.97 38.62 -10.61
N GLN A 334 -7.92 39.54 -10.78
CA GLN A 334 -7.96 40.41 -11.96
C GLN A 334 -6.73 41.32 -12.07
N LYS A 335 -6.14 41.67 -10.92
CA LYS A 335 -4.88 42.42 -10.83
C LYS A 335 -3.63 41.55 -10.89
N CYS A 336 -3.77 40.22 -11.06
CA CYS A 336 -2.69 39.24 -11.01
C CYS A 336 -1.88 39.27 -9.69
N ALA A 337 -2.47 39.76 -8.61
CA ALA A 337 -1.84 39.77 -7.28
C ALA A 337 -1.86 38.37 -6.62
N ILE A 338 -2.79 37.52 -7.05
CA ILE A 338 -2.82 36.08 -6.74
C ILE A 338 -3.16 35.30 -8.00
N THR A 339 -2.59 34.11 -8.12
CA THR A 339 -2.85 33.15 -9.20
C THR A 339 -2.86 31.72 -8.65
N PRO A 340 -3.34 30.72 -9.40
CA PRO A 340 -3.25 29.32 -8.95
C PRO A 340 -1.83 28.86 -8.64
N THR A 341 -0.81 29.42 -9.29
CA THR A 341 0.60 29.04 -9.09
C THR A 341 1.35 29.94 -8.12
N ASP A 342 0.78 31.07 -7.74
CA ASP A 342 1.42 32.06 -6.88
C ASP A 342 0.39 32.72 -5.96
N VAL A 343 0.52 32.39 -4.67
CA VAL A 343 -0.31 32.92 -3.59
C VAL A 343 0.55 33.53 -2.48
N ASP A 344 1.84 33.76 -2.72
CA ASP A 344 2.79 34.14 -1.68
C ASP A 344 2.44 35.49 -1.07
N PHE A 345 2.08 36.47 -1.91
CA PHE A 345 1.73 37.79 -1.42
C PHE A 345 0.47 37.79 -0.53
N LEU A 346 -0.50 36.92 -0.83
CA LEU A 346 -1.66 36.70 0.04
C LEU A 346 -1.29 35.95 1.32
N ALA A 347 -0.38 34.98 1.24
CA ALA A 347 0.12 34.27 2.41
C ALA A 347 0.81 35.23 3.39
N ASP A 348 1.66 36.13 2.89
CA ASP A 348 2.37 37.11 3.71
C ASP A 348 1.38 38.06 4.42
N ALA A 349 0.41 38.61 3.68
CA ALA A 349 -0.62 39.46 4.25
C ALA A 349 -1.42 38.75 5.36
N LEU A 350 -1.84 37.51 5.11
CA LEU A 350 -2.63 36.75 6.07
C LEU A 350 -1.83 36.30 7.28
N MET A 351 -0.52 36.08 7.14
CA MET A 351 0.35 35.69 8.26
C MET A 351 0.33 36.73 9.38
N GLU A 352 0.26 38.02 9.01
CA GLU A 352 0.19 39.14 9.97
C GLU A 352 -1.25 39.39 10.47
N ILE A 353 -2.24 39.19 9.60
CA ILE A 353 -3.63 39.61 9.87
C ILE A 353 -4.44 38.52 10.56
N ASN A 354 -4.42 37.30 10.02
CA ASN A 354 -5.27 36.20 10.48
C ASN A 354 -4.54 34.85 10.31
N PRO A 355 -3.90 34.35 11.39
CA PRO A 355 -3.15 33.09 11.37
C PRO A 355 -3.97 31.85 10.96
N VAL A 356 -5.29 31.86 11.20
CA VAL A 356 -6.19 30.77 10.80
C VAL A 356 -6.37 30.76 9.28
N SER A 357 -6.67 31.91 8.67
CA SER A 357 -6.79 32.05 7.21
C SER A 357 -5.45 31.81 6.51
N TYR A 358 -4.34 32.28 7.10
CA TYR A 358 -2.99 31.96 6.63
C TYR A 358 -2.76 30.45 6.52
N SER A 359 -3.22 29.66 7.50
CA SER A 359 -3.01 28.21 7.49
C SER A 359 -3.63 27.50 6.28
N ILE A 360 -4.68 28.07 5.69
CA ILE A 360 -5.35 27.57 4.48
C ILE A 360 -4.45 27.80 3.25
N VAL A 361 -3.92 29.02 3.13
CA VAL A 361 -3.03 29.40 2.01
C VAL A 361 -1.69 28.68 2.12
N ASP A 362 -1.13 28.58 3.32
CA ASP A 362 0.14 27.87 3.56
C ASP A 362 0.02 26.38 3.21
N ALA A 363 -1.08 25.72 3.57
CA ALA A 363 -1.35 24.34 3.18
C ALA A 363 -1.46 24.18 1.66
N TYR A 364 -2.26 25.04 0.99
CA TYR A 364 -2.38 25.04 -0.47
C TYR A 364 -1.01 25.21 -1.13
N ARG A 365 -0.26 26.24 -0.72
CA ARG A 365 1.09 26.53 -1.21
C ARG A 365 2.04 25.34 -1.06
N ARG A 366 2.12 24.74 0.13
CA ARG A 366 3.02 23.59 0.39
C ARG A 366 2.67 22.37 -0.45
N ILE A 367 1.39 22.12 -0.67
CA ILE A 367 0.90 20.99 -1.46
C ILE A 367 1.18 21.21 -2.95
N GLN A 368 0.91 22.42 -3.46
CA GLN A 368 1.10 22.77 -4.87
C GLN A 368 2.54 23.10 -5.25
N ALA A 369 3.41 23.35 -4.28
CA ALA A 369 4.83 23.56 -4.53
C ALA A 369 5.38 22.41 -5.37
N VAL A 370 5.85 22.75 -6.58
CA VAL A 370 6.60 21.83 -7.43
C VAL A 370 7.79 21.35 -6.61
N HIS A 371 8.01 20.04 -6.56
CA HIS A 371 9.24 19.48 -6.00
C HIS A 371 10.44 20.12 -6.73
N GLN A 372 10.98 21.21 -6.18
CA GLN A 372 12.42 21.26 -6.02
C GLN A 372 12.69 20.07 -5.10
N ARG A 373 13.52 19.12 -5.54
CA ARG A 373 14.00 18.02 -4.69
C ARG A 373 14.18 18.58 -3.28
N PRO A 374 13.74 17.89 -2.20
CA PRO A 374 14.14 18.32 -0.87
C PRO A 374 15.64 18.61 -0.94
N PRO A 375 16.13 19.73 -0.39
CA PRO A 375 17.57 19.92 -0.33
C PRO A 375 18.08 18.65 0.34
N ALA A 376 18.77 17.82 -0.43
CA ALA A 376 19.62 16.78 0.15
C ALA A 376 20.43 17.56 1.16
N TYR A 377 20.27 17.24 2.44
CA TYR A 377 20.94 17.88 3.57
C TYR A 377 22.27 18.49 3.10
N THR A 378 22.28 19.81 2.89
CA THR A 378 23.37 20.54 2.22
C THR A 378 24.65 20.59 3.05
N ASN A 379 24.75 19.77 4.09
CA ASN A 379 25.93 19.64 4.94
C ASN A 379 26.76 18.38 4.65
N LEU A 380 26.40 17.57 3.64
CA LEU A 380 27.24 16.43 3.23
C LEU A 380 28.26 16.80 2.15
N SER A 381 27.95 17.68 1.20
CA SER A 381 28.92 18.05 0.14
C SER A 381 30.08 18.90 0.66
N GLU A 382 29.86 19.78 1.64
CA GLU A 382 30.95 20.58 2.24
C GLU A 382 31.82 19.79 3.24
N ASN A 383 31.35 18.64 3.74
CA ASN A 383 32.15 17.75 4.58
C ASN A 383 32.81 16.60 3.81
N LEU A 384 32.38 16.34 2.57
CA LEU A 384 32.95 15.29 1.71
C LEU A 384 34.27 15.70 1.05
N GLU A 385 34.51 17.00 0.84
CA GLU A 385 35.77 17.48 0.26
C GLU A 385 36.95 17.48 1.25
N ASN A 386 36.69 17.36 2.56
CA ASN A 386 37.72 17.38 3.61
C ASN A 386 38.00 16.01 4.24
N ASN A 387 37.40 14.93 3.73
CA ASN A 387 37.51 13.60 4.32
C ASN A 387 38.11 12.62 3.29
N GLU A 388 39.44 12.60 3.19
CA GLU A 388 40.20 11.74 2.26
C GLU A 388 39.76 10.27 2.32
N GLU A 389 39.36 9.79 3.50
CA GLU A 389 38.88 8.42 3.72
C GLU A 389 37.57 8.11 2.96
N VAL A 390 36.67 9.10 2.85
CA VAL A 390 35.39 8.93 2.13
C VAL A 390 35.59 9.03 0.62
N VAL A 391 36.56 9.84 0.17
CA VAL A 391 36.94 9.92 -1.25
C VAL A 391 37.52 8.59 -1.73
N ASP A 392 38.36 7.95 -0.92
CA ASP A 392 38.93 6.63 -1.21
C ASP A 392 37.87 5.51 -1.22
N GLU A 393 36.91 5.53 -0.28
CA GLU A 393 35.77 4.61 -0.30
C GLU A 393 34.92 4.80 -1.57
N VAL A 394 34.62 6.04 -1.95
CA VAL A 394 33.87 6.34 -3.18
C VAL A 394 34.63 5.87 -4.42
N LEU A 395 35.96 6.00 -4.45
CA LEU A 395 36.79 5.52 -5.55
C LEU A 395 36.79 3.98 -5.64
N GLN A 396 36.89 3.29 -4.50
CA GLN A 396 36.77 1.84 -4.43
C GLN A 396 35.40 1.34 -4.85
N LEU A 397 34.33 2.03 -4.44
CA LEU A 397 32.96 1.71 -4.84
C LEU A 397 32.75 1.90 -6.35
N LYS A 398 33.29 2.96 -6.94
CA LYS A 398 33.26 3.16 -8.40
C LYS A 398 34.01 2.06 -9.14
N LYS A 399 35.15 1.60 -8.62
CA LYS A 399 35.90 0.48 -9.20
C LYS A 399 35.10 -0.83 -9.13
N ARG A 400 34.51 -1.14 -7.98
CA ARG A 400 33.63 -2.31 -7.79
C ARG A 400 32.41 -2.26 -8.70
N LEU A 401 31.81 -1.09 -8.88
CA LEU A 401 30.67 -0.91 -9.77
C LEU A 401 31.05 -1.27 -11.22
N LYS A 402 32.21 -0.81 -11.68
CA LYS A 402 32.72 -1.15 -13.02
C LYS A 402 32.98 -2.65 -13.18
N GLU A 403 33.58 -3.30 -12.19
CA GLU A 403 33.80 -4.77 -12.19
C GLU A 403 32.47 -5.55 -12.23
N LEU A 404 31.45 -5.06 -11.53
CA LEU A 404 30.09 -5.63 -11.56
C LEU A 404 29.41 -5.45 -12.91
N GLU A 405 29.57 -4.29 -13.56
CA GLU A 405 29.05 -4.05 -14.91
C GLU A 405 29.70 -4.98 -15.94
N GLU A 406 31.02 -5.17 -15.86
CA GLU A 406 31.74 -6.13 -16.71
C GLU A 406 31.27 -7.58 -16.47
N THR A 407 31.06 -7.96 -15.20
CA THR A 407 30.52 -9.28 -14.83
C THR A 407 29.11 -9.49 -15.37
N LYS A 408 28.26 -8.46 -15.31
CA LYS A 408 26.90 -8.48 -15.86
C LYS A 408 26.91 -8.73 -17.37
N ILE A 409 27.81 -8.06 -18.10
CA ILE A 409 27.97 -8.26 -19.55
C ILE A 409 28.40 -9.70 -19.86
N GLN A 410 29.35 -10.25 -19.09
CA GLN A 410 29.79 -11.64 -19.26
C GLN A 410 28.69 -12.66 -18.97
N LEU A 411 27.88 -12.44 -17.93
CA LEU A 411 26.74 -13.30 -17.60
C LEU A 411 25.66 -13.24 -18.69
N ALA A 412 25.36 -12.06 -19.23
CA ALA A 412 24.42 -11.92 -20.34
C ALA A 412 24.87 -12.70 -21.59
N ALA A 413 26.18 -12.66 -21.91
CA ALA A 413 26.74 -13.45 -23.00
C ALA A 413 26.62 -14.97 -22.75
N LYS A 414 26.85 -15.43 -21.51
CA LYS A 414 26.68 -16.85 -21.14
C LYS A 414 25.23 -17.31 -21.22
N ILE A 415 24.28 -16.49 -20.76
CA ILE A 415 22.85 -16.80 -20.85
C ILE A 415 22.45 -16.97 -22.32
N LYS A 416 22.88 -16.05 -23.19
CA LYS A 416 22.60 -16.14 -24.62
C LYS A 416 23.15 -17.42 -25.25
N GLN A 417 24.38 -17.83 -24.90
CA GLN A 417 24.97 -19.08 -25.39
C GLN A 417 24.14 -20.30 -24.93
N ILE A 418 23.71 -20.32 -23.67
CA ILE A 418 22.88 -21.40 -23.13
C ILE A 418 21.53 -21.48 -23.86
N GLU A 419 20.91 -20.33 -24.17
CA GLU A 419 19.67 -20.29 -24.94
C GLU A 419 19.85 -20.84 -26.36
N GLU A 420 20.96 -20.50 -27.04
CA GLU A 420 21.29 -21.02 -28.36
C GLU A 420 21.52 -22.55 -28.33
N ASP A 421 22.21 -23.06 -27.30
CA ASP A 421 22.44 -24.49 -27.11
C ASP A 421 21.12 -25.25 -26.84
N PHE A 422 20.23 -24.71 -26.00
CA PHE A 422 18.90 -25.29 -25.75
C PHE A 422 18.03 -25.31 -27.00
N GLN A 423 18.05 -24.25 -27.81
CA GLN A 423 17.29 -24.21 -29.07
C GLN A 423 17.76 -25.28 -30.06
N LYS A 424 19.07 -25.55 -30.09
CA LYS A 424 19.64 -26.62 -30.90
C LYS A 424 19.18 -27.99 -30.42
N GLU A 425 19.21 -28.26 -29.12
CA GLU A 425 18.71 -29.53 -28.56
C GLU A 425 17.21 -29.74 -28.84
N ILE A 426 16.38 -28.70 -28.69
CA ILE A 426 14.95 -28.76 -29.02
C ILE A 426 14.75 -29.11 -30.49
N SER A 427 15.53 -28.52 -31.40
CA SER A 427 15.45 -28.79 -32.84
C SER A 427 15.84 -30.24 -33.17
N GLU A 428 16.89 -30.77 -32.53
CA GLU A 428 17.30 -32.17 -32.70
C GLU A 428 16.26 -33.17 -32.16
N LEU A 429 15.62 -32.84 -31.04
CA LEU A 429 14.52 -33.64 -30.48
C LEU A 429 13.28 -33.63 -31.37
N ALA A 430 12.91 -32.46 -31.90
CA ALA A 430 11.78 -32.34 -32.82
C ALA A 430 11.97 -33.20 -34.08
N GLU A 431 13.18 -33.22 -34.66
CA GLU A 431 13.49 -34.05 -35.83
C GLU A 431 13.46 -35.55 -35.51
N LYS A 432 13.89 -35.96 -34.30
CA LYS A 432 13.76 -37.35 -33.83
C LYS A 432 12.30 -37.76 -33.64
N MET A 433 11.47 -36.87 -33.07
CA MET A 433 10.03 -37.11 -32.92
C MET A 433 9.35 -37.30 -34.27
N ARG A 434 9.64 -36.43 -35.25
CA ARG A 434 9.10 -36.54 -36.60
C ARG A 434 9.41 -37.90 -37.26
N LYS A 435 10.65 -38.38 -37.13
CA LYS A 435 11.05 -39.71 -37.65
C LYS A 435 10.33 -40.86 -36.96
N LEU A 436 10.07 -40.73 -35.65
CA LEU A 436 9.30 -41.73 -34.91
C LEU A 436 7.83 -41.76 -35.32
N GLU A 437 7.23 -40.60 -35.59
CA GLU A 437 5.86 -40.50 -36.13
C GLU A 437 5.76 -41.15 -37.51
N GLU A 438 6.70 -40.88 -38.42
CA GLU A 438 6.77 -41.53 -39.74
C GLU A 438 6.88 -43.06 -39.63
N LEU A 439 7.72 -43.56 -38.71
CA LEU A 439 7.84 -45.00 -38.45
C LEU A 439 6.55 -45.59 -37.89
N LEU A 440 5.91 -44.90 -36.94
CA LEU A 440 4.66 -45.35 -36.34
C LEU A 440 3.56 -45.48 -37.39
N ASP A 441 3.43 -44.51 -38.29
CA ASP A 441 2.42 -44.54 -39.36
C ASP A 441 2.71 -45.66 -40.37
N LYS A 442 3.99 -45.90 -40.70
CA LYS A 442 4.38 -47.06 -41.52
C LYS A 442 3.99 -48.39 -40.86
N THR A 443 4.28 -48.55 -39.57
CA THR A 443 3.94 -49.78 -38.83
C THR A 443 2.42 -49.99 -38.72
N LYS A 444 1.63 -48.92 -38.54
CA LYS A 444 0.17 -49.01 -38.58
C LYS A 444 -0.33 -49.51 -39.94
N LEU A 445 0.23 -48.99 -41.03
CA LEU A 445 -0.14 -49.41 -42.38
C LEU A 445 0.16 -50.90 -42.62
N GLU A 446 1.35 -51.36 -42.22
CA GLU A 446 1.74 -52.78 -42.31
C GLU A 446 0.84 -53.68 -41.46
N LEU A 447 0.46 -53.23 -40.26
CA LEU A 447 -0.47 -53.94 -39.38
C LEU A 447 -1.86 -54.08 -40.02
N ASP A 448 -2.37 -53.01 -40.62
CA ASP A 448 -3.69 -53.02 -41.25
C ASP A 448 -3.71 -53.90 -42.53
N GLN A 449 -2.62 -53.90 -43.31
CA GLN A 449 -2.43 -54.86 -44.41
C GLN A 449 -2.45 -56.30 -43.90
N THR A 450 -1.71 -56.60 -42.83
CA THR A 450 -1.67 -57.95 -42.23
C THR A 450 -3.04 -58.39 -41.72
N LYS A 451 -3.81 -57.48 -41.10
CA LYS A 451 -5.19 -57.76 -40.67
C LYS A 451 -6.09 -58.07 -41.86
N MET A 452 -5.96 -57.34 -42.97
CA MET A 452 -6.73 -57.56 -44.19
C MET A 452 -6.40 -58.92 -44.83
N GLU A 453 -5.12 -59.27 -44.95
CA GLU A 453 -4.67 -60.58 -45.45
C GLU A 453 -5.22 -61.73 -44.58
N ARG A 454 -5.15 -61.58 -43.25
CA ARG A 454 -5.71 -62.57 -42.32
C ARG A 454 -7.22 -62.72 -42.47
N ALA A 455 -7.95 -61.63 -42.67
CA ALA A 455 -9.39 -61.66 -42.89
C ALA A 455 -9.74 -62.40 -44.20
N LEU A 456 -9.02 -62.12 -45.29
CA LEU A 456 -9.15 -62.83 -46.57
C LEU A 456 -8.85 -64.33 -46.41
N PHE A 457 -7.77 -64.69 -45.73
CA PHE A 457 -7.42 -66.08 -45.46
C PHE A 457 -8.50 -66.81 -44.66
N MET A 458 -9.06 -66.17 -43.64
CA MET A 458 -10.17 -66.74 -42.85
C MET A 458 -11.43 -66.95 -43.70
N GLN A 459 -11.78 -65.99 -44.57
CA GLN A 459 -12.92 -66.09 -45.47
C GLN A 459 -12.74 -67.24 -46.49
N GLU A 460 -11.54 -67.38 -47.06
CA GLU A 460 -11.17 -68.46 -47.97
C GLU A 460 -11.27 -69.83 -47.27
N THR A 461 -10.75 -69.92 -46.04
CA THR A 461 -10.80 -71.13 -45.21
C THR A 461 -12.26 -71.53 -44.92
N GLU A 462 -13.12 -70.56 -44.61
CA GLU A 462 -14.53 -70.81 -44.35
C GLU A 462 -15.29 -71.24 -45.61
N ARG A 463 -14.97 -70.65 -46.77
CA ARG A 463 -15.49 -71.08 -48.08
C ARG A 463 -15.13 -72.54 -48.37
N LEU A 464 -13.86 -72.90 -48.21
CA LEU A 464 -13.38 -74.28 -48.40
C LEU A 464 -14.04 -75.27 -47.42
N ARG A 465 -14.28 -74.85 -46.17
CA ARG A 465 -15.03 -75.65 -45.18
C ARG A 465 -16.46 -75.94 -45.67
N LYS A 466 -17.18 -74.91 -46.13
CA LYS A 466 -18.55 -75.04 -46.66
C LYS A 466 -18.60 -75.94 -47.90
N GLU A 467 -17.62 -75.84 -48.80
CA GLU A 467 -17.51 -76.74 -49.96
C GLU A 467 -17.24 -78.20 -49.55
N LEU A 468 -16.40 -78.42 -48.55
CA LEU A 468 -16.11 -79.76 -48.02
C LEU A 468 -17.36 -80.39 -47.39
N ASP A 469 -18.13 -79.62 -46.61
CA ASP A 469 -19.35 -80.07 -45.98
C ASP A 469 -20.46 -80.37 -47.02
N ASN A 470 -20.57 -79.56 -48.07
CA ASN A 470 -21.45 -79.85 -49.22
C ASN A 470 -21.03 -81.11 -50.01
N LYS A 471 -19.73 -81.42 -50.09
CA LYS A 471 -19.27 -82.68 -50.70
C LYS A 471 -19.54 -83.90 -49.80
N LYS A 472 -19.55 -83.73 -48.47
CA LYS A 472 -19.91 -84.79 -47.52
C LYS A 472 -21.42 -85.10 -47.52
N SER A 473 -22.29 -84.10 -47.77
CA SER A 473 -23.74 -84.31 -47.85
C SER A 473 -24.20 -85.07 -49.10
N HIS A 474 -23.39 -85.12 -50.16
CA HIS A 474 -23.67 -85.91 -51.38
C HIS A 474 -23.18 -87.37 -51.33
N LYS A 475 -22.56 -87.84 -50.24
CA LYS A 475 -22.01 -89.21 -50.11
C LYS A 475 -22.61 -90.07 -49.00
N ARG A 476 -23.67 -89.62 -48.31
CA ARG A 476 -24.42 -90.46 -47.38
C ARG A 476 -25.76 -90.84 -47.99
N GLY A 477 -25.73 -91.95 -48.75
CA GLY A 477 -26.88 -92.84 -48.81
C GLY A 477 -27.19 -93.37 -47.40
N SER A 478 -28.47 -93.65 -47.16
CA SER A 478 -29.05 -94.40 -46.04
C SER A 478 -28.14 -95.52 -45.52
N PRO A 479 -28.17 -95.97 -44.25
CA PRO A 479 -29.34 -96.13 -43.35
C PRO A 479 -28.92 -95.95 -41.84
N PRO A 480 -29.46 -96.67 -40.83
CA PRO A 480 -30.82 -97.11 -40.50
C PRO A 480 -31.33 -96.46 -39.19
N GLU A 481 -32.59 -96.75 -38.88
CA GLU A 481 -33.17 -96.69 -37.54
C GLU A 481 -32.22 -97.25 -36.45
N ALA A 482 -32.14 -96.58 -35.30
CA ALA A 482 -32.72 -97.08 -34.05
C ALA A 482 -32.02 -96.56 -32.77
N TYR A 483 -32.86 -96.47 -31.73
CA TYR A 483 -32.61 -96.49 -30.29
C TYR A 483 -31.90 -95.33 -29.57
N SER A 484 -32.74 -94.65 -28.79
CA SER A 484 -32.52 -94.18 -27.42
C SER A 484 -31.53 -95.03 -26.61
N ASN A 485 -30.71 -94.39 -25.76
CA ASN A 485 -30.86 -94.43 -24.30
C ASN A 485 -29.63 -93.86 -23.55
N TYR A 486 -29.91 -93.24 -22.39
CA TYR A 486 -29.02 -92.87 -21.26
C TYR A 486 -27.87 -91.90 -21.54
N GLY A 487 -27.58 -90.87 -20.73
CA GLY A 487 -27.96 -90.57 -19.35
C GLY A 487 -26.71 -90.15 -18.56
N TYR A 488 -26.85 -89.11 -17.72
CA TYR A 488 -25.89 -88.62 -16.70
C TYR A 488 -24.60 -87.95 -17.24
N ASN A 489 -24.10 -86.83 -16.73
CA ASN A 489 -24.36 -86.00 -15.53
C ASN A 489 -23.86 -84.58 -15.84
#